data_AF-Q1N277-F1
#
_entry.id   AF-Q1N277-F1
#
_cell.length_a   1.000
_cell.length_b   1.000
_cell.length_c   1.000
_cell.angle_alpha   90.00
_cell.angle_beta   90.00
_cell.angle_gamma   90.00
#
_symmetry.space_group_name_H-M   'P 1'
#
loop_
_entity.id
_entity.type
_entity.pdbx_description
1 polymer ?
#
loop_
_entity_poly.entity_id
_entity_poly.type
_entity_poly.pdbx_seq_one_letter_code
_entity_poly.pdbx_strand_id
1 'polypeptide(L)' 'MDSPFWQHLWIALSLVLVIEGIVPFLYPSRWRRLVAQMAMMDDRTMRIIGLISMLIGLGLLYLVT' A
#
# COMPACT_ATOMS: atom_id res chain seq x y z
N MET A 1 18.06 -27.33 1.12
CA MET A 1 17.92 -25.91 0.71
C MET A 1 16.55 -25.46 1.19
N ASP A 2 16.40 -25.36 2.51
CA ASP A 2 15.13 -25.00 3.14
C ASP A 2 15.24 -23.53 3.49
N SER A 3 15.07 -22.66 2.50
CA SER A 3 15.13 -21.22 2.73
C SER A 3 13.78 -20.76 3.33
N PRO A 4 13.70 -20.47 4.64
CA PRO A 4 12.47 -20.02 5.31
C PRO A 4 11.94 -18.70 4.74
N PHE A 5 12.75 -18.02 3.91
CA PHE A 5 12.41 -16.81 3.18
C PHE A 5 11.10 -16.92 2.38
N TRP A 6 10.92 -17.99 1.59
CA TRP A 6 9.70 -18.15 0.79
C TRP A 6 8.47 -18.28 1.68
N GLN A 7 8.59 -18.99 2.80
CA GLN A 7 7.50 -19.15 3.76
C GLN A 7 7.17 -17.82 4.45
N HIS A 8 8.18 -17.05 4.85
CA HIS A 8 7.99 -15.72 5.42
C HIS A 8 7.35 -14.74 4.43
N LEU A 9 7.72 -14.80 3.15
CA LEU A 9 7.11 -13.98 2.11
C LEU A 9 5.62 -14.30 1.95
N TRP A 10 5.25 -15.59 1.90
CA TRP A 10 3.85 -16.02 1.83
C TRP A 10 3.05 -15.60 3.07
N ILE A 11 3.65 -15.68 4.26
CA ILE A 11 3.02 -15.24 5.52
C ILE A 11 2.82 -13.72 5.51
N ALA A 12 3.84 -12.94 5.16
CA ALA A 12 3.75 -11.50 5.10
C ALA A 12 2.69 -11.04 4.08
N LEU A 13 2.65 -11.66 2.89
CA LEU A 13 1.65 -11.38 1.87
C LEU A 13 0.23 -11.70 2.35
N SER A 14 0.06 -12.84 3.03
CA SER A 14 -1.23 -13.24 3.63
C SER A 14 -1.70 -12.23 4.68
N LEU A 15 -0.80 -11.77 5.56
CA LEU A 15 -1.13 -10.77 6.58
C LEU A 15 -1.52 -9.42 5.96
N VAL A 16 -0.79 -8.97 4.93
CA VAL A 16 -1.13 -7.75 4.19
C VAL A 16 -2.52 -7.87 3.57
N LEU A 17 -2.85 -9.00 2.94
CA LEU A 17 -4.18 -9.24 2.36
C LEU A 17 -5.29 -9.25 3.43
N VAL A 18 -5.03 -9.85 4.60
CA VAL A 18 -5.99 -9.83 5.71
C VAL A 18 -6.22 -8.41 6.22
N ILE A 19 -5.15 -7.63 6.41
CA ILE A 19 -5.26 -6.24 6.90
C ILE A 19 -5.94 -5.34 5.86
N GLU A 20 -5.53 -5.42 4.59
CA GLU A 20 -6.14 -4.70 3.47
C GLU A 20 -7.61 -5.12 3.26
N GLY A 21 -7.98 -6.36 3.57
CA GLY A 21 -9.37 -6.84 3.48
C GLY A 21 -10.25 -6.46 4.67
N ILE A 22 -9.68 -6.31 5.87
CA ILE A 22 -10.41 -5.95 7.09
C ILE A 22 -11.03 -4.54 6.98
N VAL A 23 -10.29 -3.57 6.44
CA VAL A 23 -10.75 -2.18 6.27
C VAL A 23 -12.00 -2.06 5.37
N PRO A 24 -12.02 -2.60 4.14
CA PRO A 24 -13.21 -2.60 3.29
C PRO A 24 -14.34 -3.47 3.84
N PHE A 25 -14.03 -4.54 4.60
CA PHE A 25 -15.05 -5.40 5.21
C PHE A 25 -15.76 -4.73 6.39
N LEU A 26 -15.02 -4.10 7.30
CA LEU A 26 -15.60 -3.40 8.46
C LEU A 26 -16.26 -2.06 8.08
N TYR A 27 -15.67 -1.31 7.14
CA TYR A 27 -16.13 0.03 6.78
C TYR A 27 -16.23 0.25 5.25
N PRO A 28 -17.10 -0.49 4.55
CA PRO A 28 -17.20 -0.45 3.09
C PRO A 28 -17.58 0.95 2.56
N SER A 29 -18.40 1.69 3.30
CA SER A 29 -18.86 3.03 2.93
C SER A 29 -17.77 4.10 3.06
N ARG A 30 -16.87 3.98 4.05
CA ARG A 30 -15.69 4.86 4.20
C ARG A 30 -14.65 4.54 3.14
N TRP A 31 -14.35 3.26 2.94
CA TRP A 31 -13.43 2.81 1.90
C TRP A 31 -13.84 3.31 0.52
N ARG A 32 -15.11 3.10 0.13
CA ARG A 32 -15.62 3.59 -1.16
C ARG A 32 -15.53 5.10 -1.29
N ARG A 33 -15.70 5.85 -0.21
CA ARG A 33 -15.59 7.32 -0.21
C ARG A 33 -14.13 7.78 -0.38
N LEU A 34 -13.17 7.08 0.24
CA LEU A 34 -11.74 7.31 0.04
C LEU A 34 -11.33 7.02 -1.41
N VAL A 35 -11.76 5.88 -1.95
CA VAL A 35 -11.49 5.51 -3.35
C VAL A 35 -12.14 6.51 -4.31
N ALA A 36 -13.37 6.93 -4.06
CA ALA A 36 -14.05 7.94 -4.87
C ALA A 36 -13.35 9.31 -4.79
N GLN A 37 -12.87 9.72 -3.61
CA GLN A 37 -12.09 10.95 -3.46
C GLN A 37 -10.77 10.87 -4.26
N MET A 38 -10.09 9.73 -4.24
CA MET A 38 -8.91 9.49 -5.06
C MET A 38 -9.23 9.48 -6.56
N ALA A 39 -10.36 8.91 -6.96
CA ALA A 39 -10.81 8.91 -8.36
C ALA A 39 -11.28 10.29 -8.85
N MET A 40 -11.71 11.17 -7.94
CA MET A 40 -12.06 12.56 -8.22
C MET A 40 -10.84 13.50 -8.16
N MET A 41 -9.69 13.03 -7.68
CA MET A 41 -8.46 13.81 -7.71
C MET A 41 -7.93 13.87 -9.15
N ASP A 42 -7.56 15.08 -9.55
CA ASP A 42 -7.04 15.35 -10.87
C ASP A 42 -5.77 14.52 -11.15
N ASP A 43 -5.61 14.02 -12.37
CA ASP A 43 -4.52 13.10 -12.75
C ASP A 43 -3.13 13.65 -12.41
N ARG A 44 -3.00 14.98 -12.44
CA ARG A 44 -1.79 15.70 -12.06
C ARG A 44 -1.46 15.53 -10.58
N THR A 45 -2.45 15.61 -9.70
CA THR A 45 -2.29 15.41 -8.26
C THR A 45 -1.95 13.96 -7.95
N MET A 46 -2.60 13.01 -8.64
CA MET A 46 -2.30 11.58 -8.51
C MET A 46 -0.82 11.29 -8.86
N ARG A 47 -0.31 11.89 -9.94
CA ARG A 47 1.10 11.79 -10.36
C ARG A 47 2.06 12.42 -9.36
N ILE A 48 1.74 13.59 -8.82
CA ILE A 48 2.59 14.27 -7.83
C ILE A 48 2.66 13.45 -6.53
N ILE A 49 1.54 12.91 -6.05
CA ILE A 49 1.51 12.05 -4.86
C ILE A 49 2.33 10.79 -5.11
N GLY A 50 2.20 10.17 -6.28
CA GLY A 50 3.06 9.05 -6.70
C GLY A 50 4.55 9.41 -6.72
N LEU A 51 4.90 10.59 -7.22
CA LEU A 51 6.28 11.08 -7.26
C LEU A 51 6.84 11.31 -5.85
N ILE A 52 6.06 11.94 -4.97
CA ILE A 52 6.43 12.16 -3.57
C ILE A 52 6.60 10.83 -2.86
N SER A 53 5.69 9.88 -3.06
CA SER A 53 5.79 8.52 -2.50
C SER A 53 7.07 7.81 -2.96
N MET A 54 7.39 7.88 -4.26
CA MET A 54 8.64 7.32 -4.79
C MET A 54 9.88 7.97 -4.17
N LEU A 55 9.89 9.30 -4.03
CA LEU A 55 11.01 10.02 -3.41
C LEU A 55 11.17 9.71 -1.93
N ILE A 56 10.07 9.62 -1.18
CA ILE A 56 10.08 9.22 0.23
C ILE A 56 10.59 7.78 0.36
N GLY A 57 10.09 6.87 -0.49
CA GLY A 57 10.53 5.48 -0.51
C GLY A 57 12.02 5.37 -0.82
N LEU A 58 12.51 6.13 -1.79
CA LEU A 58 13.94 6.20 -2.12
C LEU A 58 14.76 6.81 -0.97
N GLY A 59 14.26 7.86 -0.34
CA GLY A 59 14.91 8.50 0.81
C GLY A 59 15.00 7.57 2.03
N LEU A 60 13.92 6.84 2.34
CA LEU A 60 13.90 5.83 3.39
C LEU A 60 14.83 4.65 3.07
N LEU A 61 14.85 4.19 1.81
CA LEU A 61 15.78 3.15 1.37
C LEU A 61 17.22 3.59 1.57
N TYR A 62 17.55 4.84 1.22
CA TYR A 62 18.87 5.43 1.43
C TYR A 62 19.20 5.68 2.92
N LEU A 63 18.18 5.83 3.77
CA LEU A 63 18.39 5.97 5.22
C LEU A 63 18.63 4.62 5.90
N VAL A 64 18.03 3.56 5.37
CA VAL A 64 18.12 2.18 5.89
C VAL A 64 19.34 1.44 5.32
N THR A 65 19.77 1.77 4.10
CA THR A 65 20.92 1.19 3.39
C THR A 65 22.16 2.04 3.59
#